data_AF-A0A7X9BTT7-F1
#
_entry.id   AF-A0A7X9BTT7-F1
#
_cell.length_a   1.000
_cell.length_b   1.000
_cell.length_c   1.000
_cell.angle_alpha   90.00
_cell.angle_beta   90.00
_cell.angle_gamma   90.00
#
_symmetry.space_group_name_H-M   'P 1'
#
loop_
_entity.id
_entity.type
_entity.pdbx_description
1 polymer ?
#
loop_
_entity_poly.entity_id
_entity_poly.type
_entity_poly.pdbx_seq_one_letter_code
_entity_poly.pdbx_strand_id
1 'polypeptide(L)'
;MKTFKMFSLTIVCLILGIIIAWQYNSVKTNLVLAQYEKEDVSQLIDELLMEKNNNENLKVRLQELQREVDAFKNNESGDKQYLQELEQSVLNARIMAGLETVKGEGLVITVKAGGFIQVEDRHIEELINELKASDVQAISVNDVRIV
;
A
#
# COMPACT_ATOMS: atom_id res chain seq x y z
N MET A 1 -25.83 -3.93 -68.54
CA MET A 1 -24.81 -3.16 -67.77
C MET A 1 -25.32 -2.54 -66.45
N LYS A 2 -26.62 -2.60 -66.09
CA LYS A 2 -27.14 -2.02 -64.83
C LYS A 2 -26.98 -2.95 -63.60
N THR A 3 -27.10 -4.26 -63.79
CA THR A 3 -26.99 -5.27 -62.73
C THR A 3 -25.57 -5.41 -62.18
N PHE A 4 -24.55 -5.31 -63.05
CA PHE A 4 -23.14 -5.37 -62.64
C PHE A 4 -22.72 -4.20 -61.74
N LYS A 5 -23.23 -2.99 -62.02
CA LYS A 5 -22.98 -1.80 -61.17
C LYS A 5 -23.62 -1.93 -59.79
N MET A 6 -24.84 -2.46 -59.70
CA MET A 6 -25.49 -2.73 -58.40
C MET A 6 -24.72 -3.78 -57.59
N PHE A 7 -24.24 -4.84 -58.24
CA PHE A 7 -23.48 -5.89 -57.57
C PHE A 7 -22.12 -5.41 -57.05
N SER A 8 -21.44 -4.53 -57.81
CA SER A 8 -20.20 -3.90 -57.34
C SER A 8 -20.45 -2.97 -56.16
N LEU A 9 -21.57 -2.25 -56.14
CA LEU A 9 -21.90 -1.31 -55.06
C LEU A 9 -22.21 -2.04 -53.75
N THR A 10 -22.96 -3.15 -53.81
CA THR A 10 -23.27 -3.95 -52.63
C THR A 10 -22.01 -4.57 -52.03
N ILE A 11 -21.07 -5.02 -52.85
CA ILE A 11 -19.81 -5.61 -52.38
C ILE A 11 -18.92 -4.57 -51.67
N VAL A 12 -18.85 -3.35 -52.21
CA VAL A 12 -18.08 -2.26 -51.58
C VAL A 12 -18.70 -1.87 -50.24
N CYS A 13 -20.03 -1.79 -50.17
CA CYS A 13 -20.74 -1.46 -48.93
C CYS A 13 -20.53 -2.53 -47.85
N LEU A 14 -20.52 -3.81 -48.24
CA LEU A 14 -20.29 -4.93 -47.33
C LEU A 14 -18.87 -4.94 -46.75
N ILE A 15 -17.85 -4.65 -47.58
CA ILE A 15 -16.46 -4.53 -47.12
C ILE A 15 -16.30 -3.35 -46.16
N LEU A 16 -16.92 -2.21 -46.46
CA LEU A 16 -16.92 -1.03 -45.57
C LEU A 16 -17.57 -1.33 -44.22
N GLY A 17 -18.69 -2.05 -44.20
CA GLY A 17 -19.36 -2.47 -42.98
C GLY A 17 -18.47 -3.34 -42.09
N ILE A 18 -17.73 -4.28 -42.69
CA ILE A 18 -16.79 -5.16 -41.97
C ILE A 18 -15.64 -4.36 -41.36
N ILE A 19 -15.06 -3.42 -42.11
CA ILE A 19 -13.96 -2.57 -41.64
C ILE A 19 -14.41 -1.68 -40.47
N ILE A 20 -15.62 -1.12 -40.53
CA ILE A 20 -16.18 -0.29 -39.46
C ILE A 20 -16.49 -1.14 -38.22
N ALA A 21 -17.08 -2.33 -38.39
CA ALA A 21 -17.36 -3.24 -37.28
C ALA A 21 -16.07 -3.67 -36.57
N TRP A 22 -15.01 -3.92 -37.32
CA TRP A 22 -13.71 -4.29 -36.76
C TRP A 22 -13.06 -3.12 -35.99
N GLN A 23 -13.10 -1.92 -36.56
CA GLN A 23 -12.62 -0.71 -35.87
C GLN A 23 -13.43 -0.42 -34.61
N TYR A 24 -14.76 -0.59 -34.64
CA TYR A 24 -15.62 -0.37 -33.49
C TYR A 24 -15.25 -1.29 -32.31
N ASN A 25 -14.95 -2.55 -32.58
CA ASN A 25 -14.51 -3.47 -31.54
C ASN A 25 -13.13 -3.09 -30.98
N SER A 26 -12.18 -2.73 -31.86
CA SER A 26 -10.83 -2.32 -31.46
C SER A 26 -10.80 -1.02 -30.65
N VAL A 27 -11.65 -0.05 -30.98
CA VAL A 27 -11.76 1.22 -30.27
C VAL A 27 -12.43 1.02 -28.92
N LYS A 28 -13.47 0.18 -28.82
CA LYS A 28 -14.08 -0.15 -27.52
C LYS A 28 -13.10 -0.81 -26.57
N THR A 29 -12.32 -1.77 -27.03
CA THR A 29 -11.30 -2.42 -26.20
C THR A 29 -10.24 -1.44 -25.73
N ASN A 30 -9.78 -0.52 -26.59
CA ASN A 30 -8.81 0.51 -26.19
C ASN A 30 -9.41 1.55 -25.22
N LEU A 31 -10.66 1.97 -25.43
CA LEU A 31 -11.31 2.96 -24.57
C LEU A 31 -11.54 2.41 -23.16
N VAL A 32 -11.93 1.13 -23.06
CA VAL A 32 -12.14 0.44 -21.79
C VAL A 32 -10.81 0.26 -21.05
N LEU A 33 -9.75 -0.18 -21.75
CA LEU A 33 -8.41 -0.30 -21.15
C LEU A 33 -7.87 1.05 -20.65
N ALA A 34 -8.05 2.12 -21.43
CA ALA A 34 -7.63 3.47 -21.04
C ALA A 34 -8.48 4.08 -19.92
N GLN A 35 -9.69 3.57 -19.67
CA GLN A 35 -10.51 3.96 -18.51
C GLN A 35 -10.07 3.23 -17.24
N TYR A 36 -9.82 1.93 -17.32
CA TYR A 36 -9.28 1.14 -16.18
C TYR A 36 -7.91 1.65 -15.73
N GLU A 37 -7.00 1.92 -16.67
CA GLU A 37 -5.66 2.45 -16.34
C GLU A 37 -5.72 3.84 -15.68
N LYS A 38 -6.71 4.66 -16.01
CA LYS A 38 -6.91 5.97 -15.37
C LYS A 38 -7.57 5.87 -14.00
N GLU A 39 -8.48 4.92 -13.81
CA GLU A 39 -9.14 4.67 -12.54
C GLU A 39 -8.13 4.13 -11.51
N ASP A 40 -7.29 3.17 -11.90
CA ASP A 40 -6.24 2.60 -11.04
C ASP A 40 -5.23 3.67 -10.59
N VAL A 41 -4.78 4.54 -11.51
CA VAL A 41 -3.82 5.61 -11.17
C VAL A 41 -4.45 6.67 -10.27
N SER A 42 -5.73 7.02 -10.47
CA SER A 42 -6.43 7.97 -9.60
C SER A 42 -6.62 7.41 -8.19
N GLN A 43 -6.99 6.14 -8.07
CA GLN A 43 -7.13 5.47 -6.78
C GLN A 43 -5.80 5.41 -6.02
N LEU A 44 -4.70 5.12 -6.71
CA LEU A 44 -3.37 5.09 -6.12
C LEU A 44 -2.90 6.47 -5.63
N ILE A 45 -3.26 7.54 -6.36
CA ILE A 45 -2.97 8.93 -5.95
C ILE A 45 -3.81 9.32 -4.72
N ASP A 46 -5.07 8.93 -4.68
CA ASP A 46 -5.96 9.20 -3.55
C ASP A 46 -5.49 8.46 -2.28
N GLU A 47 -5.09 7.19 -2.42
CA GLU A 47 -4.52 6.40 -1.32
C GLU A 47 -3.21 7.00 -0.80
N LEU A 48 -2.32 7.44 -1.71
CA LEU A 48 -1.09 8.13 -1.34
C LEU A 48 -1.35 9.46 -0.61
N LEU A 49 -2.36 10.22 -1.06
CA LEU A 49 -2.77 11.47 -0.41
C LEU A 49 -3.34 11.21 0.98
N MET A 50 -4.16 10.16 1.12
CA MET A 50 -4.76 9.77 2.39
C MET A 50 -3.67 9.34 3.38
N GLU A 51 -2.70 8.53 2.94
CA GLU A 51 -1.57 8.10 3.77
C GLU A 51 -0.67 9.27 4.16
N LYS A 52 -0.40 10.20 3.24
CA LYS A 52 0.35 11.43 3.57
C LYS A 52 -0.37 12.28 4.61
N ASN A 53 -1.68 12.45 4.47
CA ASN A 53 -2.47 13.22 5.42
C ASN A 53 -2.49 12.53 6.80
N ASN A 54 -2.56 11.21 6.82
CA ASN A 54 -2.45 10.43 8.06
C ASN A 54 -1.08 10.61 8.73
N ASN A 55 -0.01 10.60 7.93
CA ASN A 55 1.36 10.82 8.41
C ASN A 55 1.53 12.25 8.98
N GLU A 56 1.02 13.26 8.29
CA GLU A 56 1.04 14.65 8.78
C GLU A 56 0.27 14.78 10.10
N ASN A 57 -0.92 14.18 10.23
CA ASN A 57 -1.69 14.16 11.47
C ASN A 57 -0.93 13.45 12.61
N LEU A 58 -0.30 12.31 12.32
CA LEU A 58 0.54 11.60 13.29
C LEU A 58 1.72 12.47 13.74
N LYS A 59 2.36 13.19 12.82
CA LYS A 59 3.48 14.08 13.12
C LYS A 59 3.06 15.26 13.99
N VAL A 60 1.89 15.86 13.71
CA VAL A 60 1.32 16.92 14.55
C VAL A 60 1.05 16.37 15.96
N ARG A 61 0.43 15.20 16.06
CA ARG A 61 0.14 14.57 17.35
C ARG A 61 1.41 14.22 18.14
N LEU A 62 2.47 13.80 17.45
CA LEU A 62 3.79 13.59 18.05
C LEU A 62 4.36 14.88 18.63
N GLN A 63 4.25 15.99 17.88
CA GLN A 63 4.73 17.28 18.32
C GLN A 63 3.94 17.84 19.51
N GLU A 64 2.63 17.60 19.55
CA GLU A 64 1.77 17.95 20.70
C GLU A 64 2.16 17.15 21.94
N LEU A 65 2.27 15.81 21.83
CA LEU A 65 2.70 14.96 22.93
C LEU A 65 4.08 15.37 23.46
N GLN A 66 4.99 15.74 22.56
CA GLN A 66 6.34 16.15 22.96
C GLN A 66 6.33 17.49 23.70
N ARG A 67 5.51 18.46 23.26
CA ARG A 67 5.31 19.72 24.00
C ARG A 67 4.67 19.49 25.37
N GLU A 68 3.74 18.55 25.46
CA GLU A 68 3.10 18.18 26.72
C GLU A 68 4.13 17.58 27.69
N VAL A 69 4.96 16.64 27.23
CA VAL A 69 6.08 16.08 28.01
C VAL A 69 7.06 17.18 28.44
N ASP A 70 7.44 18.10 27.56
CA ASP A 70 8.35 19.19 27.88
C ASP A 70 7.74 20.18 28.89
N ALA A 71 6.43 20.45 28.80
CA ALA A 71 5.71 21.25 29.78
C ALA A 71 5.68 20.56 31.15
N PHE A 72 5.49 19.24 31.20
CA PHE A 72 5.58 18.47 32.44
C PHE A 72 7.01 18.41 33.01
N LYS A 73 8.05 18.36 32.16
CA LYS A 73 9.46 18.44 32.57
C LYS A 73 9.83 19.80 33.18
N ASN A 74 9.30 20.89 32.62
CA ASN A 74 9.61 22.25 33.05
C ASN A 74 8.79 22.70 34.29
N ASN A 75 7.67 22.04 34.60
CA ASN A 75 6.95 22.22 35.86
C ASN A 75 7.63 21.38 36.96
N GLU A 76 8.82 21.83 37.39
CA GLU A 76 9.69 21.17 38.36
C GLU A 76 8.96 20.71 39.65
N SER A 77 9.28 19.49 40.13
CA SER A 77 9.09 19.01 41.53
C SER A 77 7.82 18.27 41.95
N GLY A 78 6.84 18.04 41.07
CA GLY A 78 5.66 17.21 41.37
C GLY A 78 5.76 15.83 40.70
N ASP A 79 6.05 14.78 41.47
CA ASP A 79 6.05 13.37 41.05
C ASP A 79 6.99 12.99 39.90
N LYS A 80 8.27 12.79 40.24
CA LYS A 80 9.22 12.03 39.41
C LYS A 80 8.66 10.68 38.92
N GLN A 81 7.77 10.05 39.71
CA GLN A 81 7.10 8.81 39.33
C GLN A 81 6.13 9.02 38.15
N TYR A 82 5.31 10.07 38.19
CA TYR A 82 4.39 10.38 37.08
C TYR A 82 5.15 10.72 35.79
N LEU A 83 6.25 11.47 35.92
CA LEU A 83 7.11 11.78 34.78
C LEU A 83 7.77 10.53 34.18
N GLN A 84 8.23 9.60 35.03
CA GLN A 84 8.77 8.31 34.58
C GLN A 84 7.72 7.45 33.90
N GLU A 85 6.50 7.38 34.43
CA GLU A 85 5.40 6.65 33.81
C GLU A 85 5.04 7.23 32.44
N LEU A 86 5.01 8.56 32.33
CA LEU A 86 4.76 9.25 31.07
C LEU A 86 5.89 8.99 30.07
N GLU A 87 7.16 9.11 30.47
CA GLU A 87 8.30 8.76 29.61
C GLU A 87 8.25 7.30 29.14
N GLN A 88 7.86 6.37 30.02
CA GLN A 88 7.70 4.96 29.68
C GLN A 88 6.56 4.76 28.68
N SER A 89 5.44 5.47 28.83
CA SER A 89 4.31 5.42 27.89
C SER A 89 4.72 5.92 26.49
N VAL A 90 5.50 7.00 26.43
CA VAL A 90 6.00 7.58 25.18
C VAL A 90 6.99 6.63 24.53
N LEU A 91 7.86 5.99 25.31
CA LEU A 91 8.77 4.96 24.82
C LEU A 91 8.01 3.77 24.23
N ASN A 92 6.99 3.28 24.92
CA ASN A 92 6.15 2.18 24.44
C ASN A 92 5.41 2.54 23.15
N ALA A 93 4.85 3.75 23.06
CA ALA A 93 4.21 4.24 21.84
C ALA A 93 5.21 4.33 20.68
N ARG A 94 6.44 4.79 20.95
CA ARG A 94 7.51 4.88 19.96
C ARG A 94 7.98 3.50 19.49
N ILE A 95 8.02 2.51 20.39
CA ILE A 95 8.28 1.10 20.06
C ILE A 95 7.19 0.52 19.16
N MET A 96 5.91 0.74 19.49
CA MET A 96 4.78 0.28 18.68
C MET A 96 4.76 0.93 17.30
N ALA A 97 5.12 2.22 17.22
CA ALA A 97 5.24 2.96 15.97
C ALA A 97 6.48 2.57 15.14
N GLY A 98 7.30 1.61 15.61
CA GLY A 98 8.51 1.16 14.89
C GLY A 98 9.69 2.14 14.93
N LEU A 99 9.59 3.22 15.70
CA LEU A 99 10.55 4.34 15.75
C LEU A 99 11.73 4.09 16.72
N GLU A 100 11.68 3.05 17.55
CA GLU A 100 12.77 2.64 18.45
C GLU A 100 13.22 1.22 18.22
N THR A 101 14.51 0.95 18.36
CA THR A 101 15.05 -0.41 18.26
C THR A 101 14.69 -1.21 19.51
N VAL A 102 14.08 -2.39 19.31
CA VAL A 102 13.80 -3.32 20.41
C VAL A 102 14.81 -4.46 20.44
N LYS A 103 15.10 -4.96 21.64
CA LYS A 103 15.90 -6.17 21.86
C LYS A 103 15.12 -7.11 22.77
N GLY A 104 15.02 -8.36 22.38
CA GLY A 104 14.31 -9.39 23.12
C GLY A 104 14.66 -10.78 22.61
N GLU A 105 14.14 -11.79 23.29
CA GLU A 105 14.14 -13.16 22.78
C GLU A 105 13.32 -13.21 21.49
N GLY A 106 13.84 -13.88 20.46
CA GLY A 106 13.22 -13.91 19.15
C GLY A 106 13.74 -15.06 18.30
N LEU A 107 13.17 -15.17 17.10
CA LEU A 107 13.52 -16.20 16.14
C LEU A 107 13.98 -15.55 14.83
N VAL A 108 15.04 -16.10 14.24
CA VAL A 108 15.47 -15.71 12.88
C VAL A 108 14.99 -16.78 11.91
N ILE A 109 14.04 -16.41 11.05
CA ILE A 109 13.48 -17.31 10.04
C ILE A 109 14.17 -17.03 8.71
N THR A 110 14.84 -18.04 8.14
CA THR A 110 15.45 -17.95 6.81
C THR A 110 14.61 -18.75 5.82
N VAL A 111 13.93 -18.05 4.91
CA VAL A 111 13.18 -18.68 3.82
C VAL A 111 14.11 -18.87 2.62
N LYS A 112 14.22 -20.10 2.12
CA LYS A 112 15.01 -20.43 0.91
C LYS A 112 14.13 -21.12 -0.11
N ALA A 113 14.31 -20.77 -1.38
CA ALA A 113 13.68 -21.48 -2.49
C ALA A 113 14.19 -22.93 -2.54
N GLY A 114 13.29 -23.87 -2.79
CA GLY A 114 13.58 -25.31 -2.83
C GLY A 114 13.10 -25.94 -4.14
N GLY A 115 14.02 -26.53 -4.91
CA GLY A 115 13.69 -27.24 -6.14
C GLY A 115 13.08 -26.32 -7.21
N PHE A 116 11.87 -26.66 -7.68
CA PHE A 116 11.11 -25.87 -8.67
C PHE A 116 10.22 -24.79 -8.05
N ILE A 117 10.15 -24.70 -6.72
CA ILE A 117 9.28 -23.76 -6.01
C ILE A 117 10.08 -22.48 -5.76
N GLN A 118 9.65 -21.38 -6.38
CA GLN A 118 10.18 -20.06 -6.11
C GLN A 118 9.48 -19.44 -4.88
N VAL A 119 10.22 -18.61 -4.15
CA VAL A 119 9.64 -17.80 -3.08
C VAL A 119 8.97 -16.61 -3.74
N GLU A 120 7.65 -16.62 -3.76
CA GLU A 120 6.80 -15.49 -4.18
C GLU A 120 6.45 -14.59 -2.99
N ASP A 121 6.07 -13.34 -3.27
CA ASP A 121 5.73 -12.31 -2.28
C ASP A 121 4.63 -12.79 -1.31
N ARG A 122 3.61 -13.49 -1.85
CA ARG A 122 2.51 -14.11 -1.07
C ARG A 122 2.99 -15.01 0.06
N HIS A 123 4.10 -15.73 -0.11
CA HIS A 123 4.61 -16.63 0.92
C HIS A 123 5.19 -15.86 2.10
N ILE A 124 5.78 -14.69 1.83
CA ILE A 124 6.29 -13.80 2.88
C ILE A 124 5.12 -13.13 3.60
N GLU A 125 4.09 -12.67 2.87
CA GLU A 125 2.88 -12.09 3.45
C GLU A 125 2.13 -13.07 4.37
N GLU A 126 1.90 -14.30 3.91
CA GLU A 126 1.29 -15.37 4.70
C GLU A 126 2.10 -15.61 5.99
N LEU A 127 3.43 -15.69 5.90
CA LEU A 127 4.30 -15.88 7.07
C LEU A 127 4.20 -14.70 8.05
N ILE A 128 4.22 -13.47 7.56
CA ILE A 128 4.08 -12.27 8.41
C ILE A 128 2.73 -12.28 9.12
N ASN A 129 1.65 -12.64 8.42
CA ASN A 129 0.31 -12.68 9.01
C ASN A 129 0.20 -13.72 10.12
N GLU A 130 0.77 -14.92 9.94
CA GLU A 130 0.83 -15.95 10.98
C GLU A 130 1.66 -15.51 12.19
N LEU A 131 2.77 -14.79 11.96
CA LEU A 131 3.58 -14.22 13.04
C LEU A 131 2.83 -13.10 13.78
N LYS A 132 2.12 -12.22 13.07
CA LYS A 132 1.25 -11.20 13.68
C LYS A 132 0.14 -11.83 14.53
N ALA A 133 -0.37 -13.00 14.13
CA ALA A 133 -1.35 -13.75 14.91
C ALA A 133 -0.76 -14.42 16.18
N SER A 134 0.57 -14.56 16.26
CA SER A 134 1.27 -15.31 17.31
C SER A 134 1.83 -14.43 18.46
N ASP A 135 1.18 -13.32 18.79
CA ASP A 135 1.61 -12.35 19.84
C ASP A 135 3.04 -11.79 19.65
N VAL A 136 3.54 -11.76 18.41
CA VAL A 136 4.86 -11.19 18.12
C VAL A 136 4.82 -9.66 18.22
N GLN A 137 5.66 -9.10 19.08
CA GLN A 137 5.68 -7.66 19.38
C GLN A 137 6.47 -6.81 18.37
N ALA A 138 7.39 -7.42 17.61
CA ALA A 138 8.15 -6.74 16.59
C ALA A 138 8.63 -7.71 15.50
N ILE A 139 8.46 -7.34 14.24
CA ILE A 139 8.86 -8.13 13.07
C ILE A 139 9.79 -7.30 12.20
N SER A 140 10.85 -7.92 11.69
CA SER A 140 11.72 -7.34 10.67
C SER A 140 11.96 -8.33 9.54
N VAL A 141 11.89 -7.84 8.31
CA VAL A 141 12.20 -8.59 7.08
C VAL A 141 13.39 -7.90 6.43
N ASN A 142 14.52 -8.60 6.31
CA ASN A 142 15.75 -8.07 5.68
C ASN A 142 16.11 -6.66 6.18
N ASP A 143 16.17 -6.48 7.50
CA ASP A 143 16.47 -5.22 8.19
C ASP A 143 15.41 -4.10 8.05
N VAL A 144 14.30 -4.36 7.36
CA VAL A 144 13.14 -3.46 7.29
C VAL A 144 12.15 -3.84 8.38
N ARG A 145 11.73 -2.87 9.20
CA ARG A 145 10.74 -3.10 10.26
C ARG A 145 9.33 -3.09 9.70
N ILE A 146 8.54 -4.10 10.06
CA ILE A 146 7.12 -4.18 9.75
C ILE A 146 6.33 -3.75 11.00
N VAL A 147 5.44 -2.78 10.82
CA VAL A 147 4.47 -2.32 11.82
C VAL A 147 3.07 -2.82 11.47
#